data_AF-A0A6L3SRY8-F1
#
_entry.id   AF-A0A6L3SRY8-F1
#
_cell.length_a   1.000
_cell.length_b   1.000
_cell.length_c   1.000
_cell.angle_alpha   90.00
_cell.angle_beta   90.00
_cell.angle_gamma   90.00
#
_symmetry.space_group_name_H-M   'P 1'
#
loop_
_entity.id
_entity.type
_entity.pdbx_description
1 polymer ?
#
loop_
_entity_poly.entity_id
_entity_poly.type
_entity_poly.pdbx_seq_one_letter_code
_entity_poly.pdbx_strand_id
1 'polypeptide(L)'
;MPFVTPEDVGTTPRGSLSAKRRLQAWERTSGTCVVCNQRIDGVRERWIVEHIRALELGGADELGNMGPAHELCGRAKTRDDHARTARAKRQKLRHLGAVVTTSPLPGSRSSAFKRKVNGTVVLRTDRRQSVSGSQIETRSPVIPQTFEAEGTDCQRNRSVPRPLLSEVENGSRTRAVESTLMITTEAAAPVHDHSMPAASGEILPALPRHLDFLLEERPLLPGETAEQYDTLLRTFIGQVKPVDVIEAIWVKDIVDLIWEAKRCRRWRGQILAQARLQAATALILPVLEARNHNAFKPDFEQRREAESLALGWLDGNANEALATGELLRARGLTPADVTAHAFQLKLPDIERIERMIASADHRRDTLLREIERKRASVSQLLRAASADVIDVEASGREPRRVTSPRNGHDV
;
A
#
# COMPACT_ATOMS: atom_id res chain seq x y z
N MET A 1 5.53 50.76 -1.94
CA MET A 1 5.93 49.85 -3.02
C MET A 1 4.79 49.77 -4.01
N PRO A 2 5.00 49.93 -5.32
CA PRO A 2 3.93 49.80 -6.29
C PRO A 2 3.29 48.42 -6.19
N PHE A 3 1.97 48.34 -6.35
CA PHE A 3 1.26 47.08 -6.49
C PHE A 3 1.73 46.43 -7.79
N VAL A 4 2.74 45.56 -7.69
CA VAL A 4 3.10 44.66 -8.79
C VAL A 4 2.02 43.59 -8.82
N THR A 5 1.09 43.69 -9.77
CA THR A 5 0.16 42.60 -10.06
C THR A 5 0.97 41.50 -10.75
N PRO A 6 1.25 40.36 -10.09
CA PRO A 6 1.96 39.28 -10.75
C PRO A 6 1.07 38.78 -11.89
N GLU A 7 1.61 38.72 -13.10
CA GLU A 7 0.90 38.09 -14.21
C GLU A 7 0.57 36.64 -13.85
N ASP A 8 -0.70 36.28 -13.95
CA ASP A 8 -1.18 34.97 -13.58
C ASP A 8 -0.88 33.97 -14.70
N VAL A 9 0.12 33.11 -14.48
CA VAL A 9 0.51 32.10 -15.45
C VAL A 9 -0.43 30.89 -15.31
N GLY A 10 -1.41 30.81 -16.23
CA GLY A 10 -2.35 29.68 -16.31
C GLY A 10 -1.73 28.39 -16.85
N THR A 11 -2.53 27.31 -16.83
CA THR A 11 -2.16 26.06 -17.50
C THR A 11 -2.21 26.25 -19.00
N THR A 12 -1.10 25.99 -19.70
CA THR A 12 -1.07 26.02 -21.16
C THR A 12 -1.78 24.80 -21.74
N PRO A 13 -2.64 24.95 -22.77
CA PRO A 13 -3.28 23.82 -23.42
C PRO A 13 -2.24 22.95 -24.14
N ARG A 14 -2.44 21.64 -24.12
CA ARG A 14 -1.58 20.68 -24.82
C ARG A 14 -2.01 20.57 -26.29
N GLY A 15 -1.09 20.81 -27.22
CA GLY A 15 -1.27 20.57 -28.64
C GLY A 15 -1.13 19.09 -29.02
N SER A 16 -1.52 18.75 -30.24
CA SER A 16 -1.32 17.40 -30.77
C SER A 16 0.16 17.11 -31.04
N LEU A 17 0.60 15.91 -30.68
CA LEU A 17 1.98 15.47 -30.88
C LEU A 17 2.08 14.65 -32.17
N SER A 18 2.44 15.29 -33.27
CA SER A 18 2.70 14.60 -34.54
C SER A 18 4.00 13.79 -34.49
N ALA A 19 4.11 12.75 -35.34
CA ALA A 19 5.33 11.95 -35.46
C ALA A 19 6.57 12.82 -35.78
N LYS A 20 6.41 13.84 -36.63
CA LYS A 20 7.46 14.82 -36.95
C LYS A 20 7.91 15.59 -35.70
N ARG A 21 6.98 16.05 -34.88
CA ARG A 21 7.27 16.82 -33.66
C ARG A 21 7.96 15.96 -32.61
N ARG A 22 7.60 14.68 -32.53
CA ARG A 22 8.26 13.67 -31.69
C ARG A 22 9.70 13.40 -32.14
N LEU A 23 9.95 13.32 -33.45
CA LEU A 23 11.31 13.19 -34.00
C LEU A 23 12.16 14.43 -33.72
N GLN A 24 11.61 15.64 -33.93
CA GLN A 24 12.32 16.90 -33.64
C GLN A 24 12.73 17.03 -32.16
N ALA A 25 11.86 16.60 -31.24
CA ALA A 25 12.18 16.57 -29.81
C ALA A 25 13.33 15.61 -29.49
N TRP A 26 13.39 14.47 -30.18
CA TRP A 26 14.47 13.49 -30.04
C TRP A 26 15.80 13.99 -30.60
N GLU A 27 15.81 14.52 -31.82
CA GLU A 27 17.00 15.04 -32.50
C GLU A 27 17.63 16.19 -31.70
N ARG A 28 16.80 17.10 -31.18
CA ARG A 28 17.26 18.24 -30.37
C ARG A 28 18.03 17.83 -29.12
N THR A 29 17.59 16.80 -28.41
CA THR A 29 18.26 16.32 -27.19
C THR A 29 19.25 15.18 -27.47
N SER A 30 19.42 14.81 -28.75
CA SER A 30 20.24 13.67 -29.18
C SER A 30 19.89 12.36 -28.45
N GLY A 31 18.59 12.13 -28.20
CA GLY A 31 18.09 10.94 -27.49
C GLY A 31 18.42 10.92 -25.98
N THR A 32 18.72 12.07 -25.38
CA THR A 32 19.00 12.18 -23.94
C THR A 32 17.72 12.43 -23.16
N CYS A 33 17.51 11.65 -22.10
CA CYS A 33 16.38 11.80 -21.20
C CYS A 33 16.40 13.17 -20.50
N VAL A 34 15.34 13.96 -20.65
CA VAL A 34 15.24 15.30 -20.04
C VAL A 34 15.09 15.31 -18.51
N VAL A 35 14.92 14.14 -17.90
CA VAL A 35 14.72 13.99 -16.44
C VAL A 35 15.99 13.51 -15.74
N CYS A 36 16.64 12.46 -16.25
CA CYS A 36 17.83 11.87 -15.63
C CYS A 36 19.14 12.17 -16.37
N ASN A 37 19.08 12.86 -17.51
CA ASN A 37 20.23 13.21 -18.36
C ASN A 37 21.03 12.00 -18.89
N GLN A 38 20.45 10.80 -18.89
CA GLN A 38 21.06 9.60 -19.49
C GLN A 38 20.57 9.39 -20.92
N ARG A 39 21.39 8.78 -21.78
CA ARG A 39 20.99 8.40 -23.13
C ARG A 39 19.98 7.27 -23.10
N ILE A 40 18.95 7.39 -23.94
CA ILE A 40 17.90 6.39 -24.11
C ILE A 40 18.25 5.53 -25.33
N ASP A 41 18.16 4.20 -25.19
CA ASP A 41 18.17 3.32 -26.36
C ASP A 41 16.76 3.29 -26.97
N GLY A 42 16.53 4.12 -27.97
CA GLY A 42 15.20 4.30 -28.57
C GLY A 42 14.59 3.03 -29.22
N VAL A 43 15.37 1.98 -29.44
CA VAL A 43 14.90 0.69 -30.01
C VAL A 43 14.54 -0.30 -28.90
N ARG A 44 15.35 -0.37 -27.84
CA ARG A 44 15.17 -1.34 -26.75
C ARG A 44 14.34 -0.81 -25.59
N GLU A 45 14.32 0.50 -25.37
CA GLU A 45 13.70 1.13 -24.22
C GLU A 45 12.46 1.94 -24.62
N ARG A 46 11.38 1.79 -23.84
CA ARG A 46 10.17 2.59 -24.01
C ARG A 46 10.38 4.00 -23.48
N TRP A 47 10.08 4.99 -24.32
CA TRP A 47 10.21 6.40 -23.98
C TRP A 47 8.99 7.22 -24.42
N ILE A 48 8.73 8.30 -23.69
CA ILE A 48 7.64 9.24 -23.93
C ILE A 48 8.21 10.65 -24.16
N VAL A 49 7.45 11.52 -24.83
CA VAL A 49 7.78 12.95 -24.91
C VAL A 49 7.23 13.62 -23.67
N GLU A 50 8.10 14.23 -22.89
CA GLU A 50 7.80 14.85 -21.61
C GLU A 50 8.19 16.33 -21.66
N HIS A 51 7.40 17.18 -20.99
CA HIS A 51 7.68 18.61 -20.91
C HIS A 51 8.67 18.90 -19.78
N ILE A 52 9.76 19.64 -20.02
CA ILE A 52 10.79 19.93 -18.99
C ILE A 52 10.16 20.67 -17.81
N ARG A 53 9.45 21.77 -18.09
CA ARG A 53 8.53 22.44 -17.18
C ARG A 53 7.12 21.98 -17.48
N ALA A 54 6.39 21.52 -16.46
CA ALA A 54 5.02 21.07 -16.64
C ALA A 54 4.10 22.18 -17.17
N LEU A 55 3.17 21.83 -18.06
CA LEU A 55 2.15 22.74 -18.59
C LEU A 55 1.29 23.36 -17.47
N GLU A 56 1.01 22.58 -16.41
CA GLU A 56 0.25 23.04 -15.23
C GLU A 56 1.01 24.05 -14.35
N LEU A 57 2.33 24.14 -14.52
CA LEU A 57 3.21 25.06 -13.80
C LEU A 57 3.69 26.20 -14.72
N GLY A 58 2.95 26.48 -15.80
CA GLY A 58 3.27 27.54 -16.76
C GLY A 58 4.43 27.19 -17.70
N GLY A 59 4.65 25.92 -17.98
CA GLY A 59 5.56 25.48 -19.05
C GLY A 59 4.91 25.69 -20.42
N ALA A 60 5.67 26.13 -21.42
CA ALA A 60 5.15 26.30 -22.78
C ALA A 60 4.99 24.93 -23.48
N ASP A 61 3.98 24.78 -24.34
CA ASP A 61 3.88 23.62 -25.24
C ASP A 61 4.71 23.84 -26.51
N GLU A 62 6.01 24.01 -26.35
CA GLU A 62 6.97 24.30 -27.42
C GLU A 62 8.09 23.26 -27.45
N LEU A 63 8.73 23.08 -28.61
CA LEU A 63 9.89 22.18 -28.77
C LEU A 63 11.04 22.51 -27.80
N GLY A 64 11.13 23.77 -27.34
CA GLY A 64 12.11 24.19 -26.34
C GLY A 64 11.89 23.61 -24.95
N ASN A 65 10.64 23.25 -24.64
CA ASN A 65 10.22 22.76 -23.34
C ASN A 65 9.82 21.28 -23.38
N MET A 66 10.21 20.52 -24.40
CA MET A 66 9.91 19.09 -24.50
C MET A 66 11.11 18.27 -24.97
N GLY A 67 11.17 17.03 -24.52
CA GLY A 67 12.17 16.08 -24.97
C GLY A 67 11.80 14.65 -24.59
N PRO A 68 12.60 13.66 -25.00
CA PRO A 68 12.35 12.27 -24.67
C PRO A 68 12.66 12.02 -23.18
N ALA A 69 11.88 11.16 -22.56
CA ALA A 69 12.10 10.68 -21.20
C ALA A 69 11.81 9.18 -21.13
N HIS A 70 12.57 8.44 -20.30
CA HIS A 70 12.20 7.07 -19.97
C HIS A 70 10.79 7.03 -19.38
N GLU A 71 10.02 5.99 -19.66
CA GLU A 71 8.64 5.86 -19.16
C GLU A 71 8.58 5.95 -17.62
N LEU A 72 9.54 5.35 -16.92
CA LEU A 72 9.64 5.41 -15.46
C LEU A 72 9.98 6.83 -14.96
N CYS A 73 10.92 7.51 -15.61
CA CYS A 73 11.30 8.88 -15.28
C CYS A 73 10.13 9.85 -15.49
N GLY A 74 9.38 9.69 -16.60
CA GLY A 74 8.19 10.48 -16.88
C GLY A 74 7.11 10.28 -15.82
N ARG A 75 6.79 9.02 -15.44
CA ARG A 75 5.81 8.73 -14.38
C ARG A 75 6.19 9.37 -13.03
N ALA A 76 7.47 9.31 -12.66
CA ALA A 76 7.96 9.93 -11.42
C ALA A 76 7.82 11.46 -11.48
N LYS A 77 8.25 12.08 -12.58
CA LYS A 77 8.13 13.52 -12.80
C LYS A 77 6.67 14.00 -12.77
N THR A 78 5.76 13.31 -13.46
CA THR A 78 4.33 13.66 -13.49
C THR A 78 3.71 13.68 -12.09
N ARG A 79 4.08 12.73 -11.23
CA ARG A 79 3.65 12.71 -9.83
C ARG A 79 4.12 13.96 -9.07
N ASP A 80 5.41 14.28 -9.18
CA ASP A 80 6.00 15.44 -8.51
C ASP A 80 5.43 16.76 -9.03
N ASP A 81 5.19 16.86 -10.34
CA ASP A 81 4.57 18.01 -10.97
C ASP A 81 3.16 18.27 -10.44
N HIS A 82 2.30 17.25 -10.40
CA HIS A 82 0.95 17.42 -9.84
C HIS A 82 0.98 17.83 -8.36
N ALA A 83 1.94 17.31 -7.59
CA ALA A 83 2.12 17.72 -6.19
C ALA A 83 2.52 19.19 -6.07
N ARG A 84 3.45 19.66 -6.92
CA ARG A 84 3.86 21.08 -7.01
C ARG A 84 2.70 21.97 -7.47
N THR A 85 1.96 21.59 -8.50
CA THR A 85 0.77 22.30 -8.99
C THR A 85 -0.26 22.47 -7.88
N ALA A 86 -0.56 21.40 -7.14
CA ALA A 86 -1.53 21.48 -6.05
C ALA A 86 -1.08 22.46 -4.96
N ARG A 87 0.22 22.52 -4.66
CA ARG A 87 0.77 23.50 -3.71
C ARG A 87 0.66 24.93 -4.25
N ALA A 88 1.02 25.16 -5.51
CA ALA A 88 0.93 26.46 -6.15
C ALA A 88 -0.53 26.97 -6.19
N LYS A 89 -1.49 26.11 -6.58
CA LYS A 89 -2.92 26.45 -6.57
C LYS A 89 -3.43 26.82 -5.17
N ARG A 90 -3.01 26.09 -4.12
CA ARG A 90 -3.35 26.44 -2.73
C ARG A 90 -2.76 27.78 -2.30
N GLN A 91 -1.53 28.08 -2.69
CA GLN A 91 -0.90 29.38 -2.40
C GLN A 91 -1.61 30.52 -3.12
N LYS A 92 -1.94 30.34 -4.41
CA LYS A 92 -2.70 31.29 -5.21
C LYS A 92 -4.08 31.57 -4.61
N LEU A 93 -4.81 30.54 -4.18
CA LEU A 93 -6.09 30.71 -3.47
C LEU A 93 -5.94 31.59 -2.22
N ARG A 94 -4.88 31.38 -1.41
CA ARG A 94 -4.61 32.20 -0.22
C ARG A 94 -4.29 33.65 -0.59
N HIS A 95 -3.47 33.85 -1.62
CA HIS A 95 -3.05 35.18 -2.05
C HIS A 95 -4.24 36.00 -2.61
N LEU A 96 -5.12 35.34 -3.38
CA LEU A 96 -6.34 35.96 -3.91
C LEU A 96 -7.45 36.12 -2.86
N GLY A 97 -7.25 35.61 -1.63
CA GLY A 97 -8.29 35.61 -0.60
C GLY A 97 -9.49 34.70 -0.91
N ALA A 98 -9.39 33.83 -1.92
CA ALA A 98 -10.45 32.93 -2.37
C ALA A 98 -10.54 31.63 -1.55
N VAL A 99 -9.82 31.52 -0.43
CA VAL A 99 -9.89 30.36 0.45
C VAL A 99 -11.20 30.38 1.22
N VAL A 100 -12.08 29.44 0.92
CA VAL A 100 -13.27 29.16 1.74
C VAL A 100 -12.87 28.18 2.83
N THR A 101 -12.93 28.60 4.08
CA THR A 101 -12.69 27.72 5.23
C THR A 101 -13.93 26.90 5.53
N THR A 102 -13.84 25.57 5.40
CA THR A 102 -14.90 24.64 5.82
C THR A 102 -15.03 24.52 7.34
N SER A 103 -13.93 24.80 8.06
CA SER A 103 -13.87 24.85 9.52
C SER A 103 -13.51 26.26 10.00
N PRO A 104 -14.49 27.19 10.05
CA PRO A 104 -14.24 28.55 10.53
C PRO A 104 -13.87 28.56 12.01
N LEU A 105 -13.03 29.52 12.42
CA LEU A 105 -12.64 29.70 13.82
C LEU A 105 -13.88 29.82 14.73
N PRO A 106 -13.93 29.12 15.88
CA PRO A 106 -15.04 29.23 16.82
C PRO A 106 -15.26 30.68 17.29
N GLY A 107 -16.46 31.21 17.07
CA GLY A 107 -16.82 32.60 17.43
C GLY A 107 -16.58 33.64 16.34
N SER A 108 -15.95 33.27 15.22
CA SER A 108 -15.76 34.14 14.05
C SER A 108 -17.10 34.52 13.38
N ARG A 109 -17.08 35.49 12.46
CA ARG A 109 -18.28 35.87 11.68
C ARG A 109 -18.83 34.71 10.83
N SER A 110 -17.96 33.77 10.44
CA SER A 110 -18.29 32.62 9.61
C SER A 110 -18.73 31.38 10.41
N SER A 111 -18.57 31.34 11.74
CA SER A 111 -19.06 30.24 12.57
C SER A 111 -20.52 30.43 13.01
N ALA A 112 -21.23 29.32 13.28
CA ALA A 112 -22.62 29.31 13.74
C ALA A 112 -22.80 29.94 15.14
N PHE A 113 -21.76 29.92 15.96
CA PHE A 113 -21.77 30.45 17.31
C PHE A 113 -21.16 31.86 17.36
N LYS A 114 -21.77 32.76 18.16
CA LYS A 114 -21.23 34.09 18.48
C LYS A 114 -21.09 34.23 20.00
N ARG A 115 -20.00 34.86 20.45
CA ARG A 115 -19.80 35.22 21.87
C ARG A 115 -20.36 36.63 22.11
N LYS A 116 -21.29 36.77 23.05
CA LYS A 116 -21.81 38.06 23.50
C LYS A 116 -20.79 38.75 24.41
N VAL A 117 -20.94 40.06 24.62
CA VAL A 117 -20.05 40.87 25.48
C VAL A 117 -20.04 40.36 26.93
N ASN A 118 -21.14 39.78 27.39
CA ASN A 118 -21.27 39.13 28.70
C ASN A 118 -20.63 37.72 28.78
N GLY A 119 -19.84 37.30 27.77
CA GLY A 119 -19.15 36.01 27.75
C GLY A 119 -19.99 34.81 27.28
N THR A 120 -21.32 34.93 27.21
CA THR A 120 -22.20 33.84 26.79
C THR A 120 -22.04 33.51 25.30
N VAL A 121 -21.91 32.23 24.97
CA VAL A 121 -21.90 31.74 23.58
C VAL A 121 -23.34 31.43 23.16
N VAL A 122 -23.81 32.01 22.07
CA VAL A 122 -25.16 31.81 21.54
C VAL A 122 -25.12 31.46 20.05
N LEU A 123 -26.14 30.76 19.56
CA LEU A 123 -26.32 30.54 18.13
C LEU A 123 -26.62 31.88 17.43
N ARG A 124 -25.98 32.13 16.28
CA ARG A 124 -26.19 33.34 15.49
C ARG A 124 -27.44 33.14 14.62
N THR A 125 -28.51 33.86 14.92
CA THR A 125 -29.83 33.79 14.27
C THR A 125 -29.88 34.41 12.87
N ASP A 126 -28.94 35.31 12.54
CA ASP A 126 -28.98 36.10 11.30
C ASP A 126 -28.31 35.40 10.10
N ARG A 127 -28.56 34.10 9.91
CA ARG A 127 -28.12 33.42 8.69
C ARG A 127 -29.19 33.64 7.62
N ARG A 128 -29.17 34.80 6.95
CA ARG A 128 -29.84 34.90 5.65
C ARG A 128 -29.22 33.82 4.77
N GLN A 129 -30.06 32.89 4.32
CA GLN A 129 -29.71 31.85 3.37
C GLN A 129 -29.10 32.50 2.12
N SER A 130 -27.78 32.45 1.99
CA SER A 130 -27.15 32.55 0.67
C SER A 130 -27.31 31.18 0.02
N VAL A 131 -28.26 31.11 -0.91
CA VAL A 131 -28.49 29.99 -1.81
C VAL A 131 -27.20 29.65 -2.56
N SER A 132 -26.72 28.41 -2.45
CA SER A 132 -26.54 27.49 -3.59
C SER A 132 -25.75 26.21 -3.21
N GLY A 133 -26.45 25.06 -3.25
CA GLY A 133 -25.95 23.81 -3.82
C GLY A 133 -25.01 22.91 -3.01
N SER A 134 -25.57 22.08 -2.15
CA SER A 134 -25.45 20.60 -2.15
C SER A 134 -25.67 20.06 -0.74
N GLN A 135 -26.71 19.24 -0.61
CA GLN A 135 -27.04 18.51 0.61
C GLN A 135 -26.00 17.41 0.83
N ILE A 136 -25.28 17.48 1.95
CA ILE A 136 -24.58 16.33 2.52
C ILE A 136 -25.04 16.26 3.96
N GLU A 137 -25.82 15.21 4.26
CA GLU A 137 -26.25 14.85 5.61
C GLU A 137 -25.03 14.57 6.49
N THR A 138 -24.88 15.36 7.56
CA THR A 138 -23.82 15.19 8.54
C THR A 138 -24.19 14.12 9.56
N ARG A 139 -23.48 12.99 9.54
CA ARG A 139 -23.34 12.10 10.70
C ARG A 139 -22.63 12.83 11.85
N SER A 140 -23.16 12.71 13.07
CA SER A 140 -22.61 13.28 14.30
C SER A 140 -21.17 12.81 14.58
N PRO A 141 -20.25 13.70 15.01
CA PRO A 141 -18.91 13.28 15.40
C PRO A 141 -18.88 12.81 16.85
N VAL A 142 -18.37 11.60 17.04
CA VAL A 142 -17.88 11.07 18.33
C VAL A 142 -16.62 11.86 18.71
N ILE A 143 -16.57 12.32 19.95
CA ILE A 143 -15.45 13.06 20.54
C ILE A 143 -14.32 12.08 20.87
N PRO A 144 -13.07 12.26 20.38
CA PRO A 144 -11.91 11.58 20.94
C PRO A 144 -11.28 12.43 22.04
N GLN A 145 -11.03 11.78 23.18
CA GLN A 145 -10.30 12.34 24.31
C GLN A 145 -8.83 12.58 23.94
N THR A 146 -8.33 13.72 24.38
CA THR A 146 -6.95 14.18 24.29
C THR A 146 -6.01 13.32 25.13
N PHE A 147 -4.89 12.89 24.55
CA PHE A 147 -3.69 12.52 25.30
C PHE A 147 -2.56 13.46 24.87
N GLU A 148 -1.93 14.05 25.88
CA GLU A 148 -0.78 14.96 25.77
C GLU A 148 0.46 14.17 25.37
N ALA A 149 1.25 14.74 24.45
CA ALA A 149 2.60 14.26 24.17
C ALA A 149 3.52 15.48 24.10
N GLU A 150 4.41 15.53 25.09
CA GLU A 150 5.49 16.49 25.26
C GLU A 150 6.46 16.46 24.07
N GLY A 151 6.99 17.65 23.76
CA GLY A 151 7.88 17.86 22.64
C GLY A 151 9.27 17.28 22.86
N THR A 152 9.88 16.80 21.78
CA THR A 152 11.32 16.86 21.64
C THR A 152 11.68 17.15 20.18
N ASP A 153 12.49 18.19 20.04
CA ASP A 153 13.06 18.76 18.83
C ASP A 153 13.98 17.75 18.14
N CYS A 154 13.83 17.57 16.83
CA CYS A 154 14.70 16.70 16.03
C CYS A 154 15.12 17.43 14.76
N GLN A 155 16.34 17.96 14.82
CA GLN A 155 17.06 18.62 13.74
C GLN A 155 17.21 17.70 12.52
N ARG A 156 16.88 18.23 11.34
CA ARG A 156 17.11 17.59 10.04
C ARG A 156 18.57 17.76 9.63
N ASN A 157 19.34 16.69 9.67
CA ASN A 157 20.54 16.53 8.83
C ASN A 157 20.41 15.21 8.07
N ARG A 158 20.08 15.30 6.77
CA ARG A 158 20.00 14.14 5.86
C ARG A 158 21.05 14.30 4.77
N SER A 159 22.27 13.89 5.07
CA SER A 159 23.32 13.62 4.10
C SER A 159 23.21 12.16 3.64
N VAL A 160 22.93 11.94 2.35
CA VAL A 160 22.88 10.61 1.72
C VAL A 160 24.13 10.44 0.87
N PRO A 161 24.98 9.43 1.11
CA PRO A 161 25.95 8.98 0.12
C PRO A 161 25.32 7.94 -0.82
N ARG A 162 25.54 8.18 -2.11
CA ARG A 162 25.17 7.38 -3.29
C ARG A 162 26.06 6.12 -3.38
N PRO A 163 25.55 4.91 -3.64
CA PRO A 163 26.40 3.77 -3.98
C PRO A 163 26.69 3.73 -5.48
N LEU A 164 27.95 3.50 -5.79
CA LEU A 164 28.53 3.27 -7.11
C LEU A 164 28.17 1.88 -7.62
N LEU A 165 27.91 1.78 -8.93
CA LEU A 165 27.76 0.52 -9.68
C LEU A 165 29.13 0.08 -10.18
N SER A 166 29.45 -1.21 -10.09
CA SER A 166 30.50 -1.83 -10.90
C SER A 166 30.14 -3.28 -11.27
N GLU A 167 30.11 -3.51 -12.59
CA GLU A 167 30.70 -4.65 -13.35
C GLU A 167 30.20 -6.07 -13.02
N VAL A 168 29.36 -6.70 -13.85
CA VAL A 168 29.63 -7.42 -15.11
C VAL A 168 30.71 -8.50 -14.97
N GLU A 169 30.30 -9.76 -14.80
CA GLU A 169 30.97 -10.92 -15.39
C GLU A 169 29.92 -11.93 -15.92
N ASN A 170 30.07 -12.25 -17.21
CA ASN A 170 29.41 -13.34 -17.92
C ASN A 170 30.27 -14.60 -17.81
N GLY A 171 29.68 -15.79 -17.70
CA GLY A 171 30.44 -17.03 -17.86
C GLY A 171 29.68 -18.34 -17.68
N SER A 172 29.16 -18.85 -18.80
CA SER A 172 29.24 -20.26 -19.20
C SER A 172 28.40 -21.36 -18.52
N ARG A 173 27.40 -21.78 -19.31
CA ARG A 173 26.89 -23.16 -19.55
C ARG A 173 27.78 -24.32 -19.08
N THR A 174 27.17 -25.29 -18.41
CA THR A 174 27.33 -26.74 -18.67
C THR A 174 26.03 -27.51 -18.36
N ARG A 175 25.90 -28.68 -18.96
CA ARG A 175 24.70 -29.51 -19.16
C ARG A 175 24.90 -30.85 -18.42
N ALA A 176 23.78 -31.53 -18.15
CA ALA A 176 23.63 -32.93 -17.70
C ALA A 176 23.69 -33.11 -16.15
N VAL A 177 22.97 -34.03 -15.50
CA VAL A 177 22.44 -35.35 -15.89
C VAL A 177 21.20 -35.66 -15.02
N GLU A 178 20.19 -36.32 -15.60
CA GLU A 178 19.09 -36.99 -14.87
C GLU A 178 19.62 -38.17 -14.05
N SER A 179 19.16 -38.34 -12.80
CA SER A 179 19.28 -39.63 -12.13
C SER A 179 18.11 -39.85 -11.18
N THR A 180 17.16 -40.61 -11.72
CA THR A 180 16.17 -41.45 -11.05
C THR A 180 16.81 -42.30 -9.96
N LEU A 181 16.20 -42.32 -8.77
CA LEU A 181 16.32 -43.44 -7.84
C LEU A 181 14.97 -43.72 -7.21
N MET A 182 14.38 -44.82 -7.67
CA MET A 182 13.23 -45.52 -7.12
C MET A 182 13.64 -46.16 -5.79
N ILE A 183 12.81 -45.99 -4.75
CA ILE A 183 12.76 -46.91 -3.62
C ILE A 183 11.30 -47.32 -3.45
N THR A 184 11.06 -48.59 -3.74
CA THR A 184 9.82 -49.33 -3.50
C THR A 184 9.86 -49.98 -2.13
N THR A 185 8.78 -49.87 -1.35
CA THR A 185 8.35 -50.91 -0.40
C THR A 185 6.82 -50.84 -0.15
N GLU A 186 6.14 -51.92 -0.52
CA GLU A 186 4.84 -52.42 -0.05
C GLU A 186 4.84 -52.67 1.48
N ALA A 187 3.77 -52.84 2.26
CA ALA A 187 2.32 -52.68 2.17
C ALA A 187 1.71 -52.89 3.59
N ALA A 188 0.42 -52.52 3.74
CA ALA A 188 -0.60 -53.01 4.67
C ALA A 188 -0.81 -52.35 6.06
N ALA A 189 -2.04 -51.84 6.22
CA ALA A 189 -2.73 -51.31 7.41
C ALA A 189 -3.36 -52.46 8.26
N PRO A 190 -4.14 -52.26 9.36
CA PRO A 190 -5.28 -51.34 9.47
C PRO A 190 -5.41 -50.56 10.80
N VAL A 191 -6.00 -49.38 10.77
CA VAL A 191 -6.56 -48.75 11.99
C VAL A 191 -7.96 -48.21 11.70
N HIS A 192 -8.85 -48.67 12.58
CA HIS A 192 -10.25 -48.40 12.82
C HIS A 192 -10.91 -47.15 12.22
N ASP A 193 -12.04 -47.47 11.60
CA ASP A 193 -13.17 -46.64 11.21
C ASP A 193 -13.75 -45.85 12.40
N HIS A 194 -13.62 -44.53 12.35
CA HIS A 194 -14.53 -43.60 13.01
C HIS A 194 -14.90 -42.50 12.01
N SER A 195 -15.83 -42.84 11.14
CA SER A 195 -16.58 -41.91 10.30
C SER A 195 -17.22 -40.80 11.14
N MET A 196 -16.71 -39.57 11.01
CA MET A 196 -17.42 -38.33 11.30
C MET A 196 -17.70 -37.65 9.96
N PRO A 197 -18.93 -37.20 9.69
CA PRO A 197 -19.35 -36.84 8.35
C PRO A 197 -18.62 -35.60 7.87
N ALA A 198 -18.05 -35.71 6.68
CA ALA A 198 -17.61 -34.58 5.89
C ALA A 198 -18.79 -33.64 5.69
N ALA A 199 -18.74 -32.47 6.33
CA ALA A 199 -19.62 -31.34 6.03
C ALA A 199 -19.18 -30.72 4.70
N SER A 200 -19.37 -31.50 3.63
CA SER A 200 -19.27 -31.06 2.25
C SER A 200 -20.65 -30.60 1.83
N GLY A 201 -20.80 -29.29 1.62
CA GLY A 201 -21.98 -28.70 1.02
C GLY A 201 -22.74 -27.76 1.96
N GLU A 202 -23.18 -26.65 1.39
CA GLU A 202 -24.17 -25.71 1.94
C GLU A 202 -23.66 -24.51 2.76
N ILE A 203 -22.59 -23.82 2.36
CA ILE A 203 -22.50 -22.36 2.65
C ILE A 203 -21.79 -21.60 1.53
N LEU A 204 -22.30 -21.63 0.30
CA LEU A 204 -21.96 -20.64 -0.72
C LEU A 204 -23.24 -20.15 -1.40
N PRO A 205 -23.87 -19.07 -0.95
CA PRO A 205 -24.86 -18.42 -1.79
C PRO A 205 -24.10 -17.69 -2.91
N ALA A 206 -24.52 -17.93 -4.15
CA ALA A 206 -24.17 -17.19 -5.38
C ALA A 206 -23.03 -17.68 -6.30
N LEU A 207 -22.27 -18.73 -5.98
CA LEU A 207 -21.35 -19.33 -6.97
C LEU A 207 -22.01 -20.52 -7.68
N PRO A 208 -22.08 -20.54 -9.02
CA PRO A 208 -22.44 -21.76 -9.73
C PRO A 208 -21.49 -22.91 -9.36
N ARG A 209 -22.03 -24.09 -9.04
CA ARG A 209 -21.25 -25.29 -8.61
C ARG A 209 -20.07 -25.66 -9.52
N HIS A 210 -20.10 -25.26 -10.78
CA HIS A 210 -19.01 -25.51 -11.74
C HIS A 210 -17.80 -24.58 -11.55
N LEU A 211 -17.85 -23.59 -10.65
CA LEU A 211 -16.75 -22.68 -10.32
C LEU A 211 -16.14 -22.93 -8.94
N ASP A 212 -16.58 -23.97 -8.23
CA ASP A 212 -16.08 -24.31 -6.89
C ASP A 212 -14.57 -24.59 -6.90
N PHE A 213 -14.03 -25.08 -8.02
CA PHE A 213 -12.60 -25.31 -8.22
C PHE A 213 -11.72 -24.07 -7.95
N LEU A 214 -12.24 -22.85 -8.19
CA LEU A 214 -11.51 -21.60 -7.94
C LEU A 214 -11.27 -21.36 -6.43
N LEU A 215 -12.13 -21.92 -5.57
CA LEU A 215 -12.05 -21.78 -4.13
C LEU A 215 -11.35 -22.97 -3.46
N GLU A 216 -11.25 -24.11 -4.16
CA GLU A 216 -10.59 -25.33 -3.69
C GLU A 216 -9.06 -25.22 -3.68
N GLU A 217 -8.47 -24.43 -4.59
CA GLU A 217 -7.02 -24.24 -4.66
C GLU A 217 -6.51 -23.44 -3.46
N ARG A 218 -5.69 -24.09 -2.62
CA ARG A 218 -5.06 -23.48 -1.44
C ARG A 218 -3.58 -23.24 -1.71
N PRO A 219 -3.07 -22.00 -1.62
CA PRO A 219 -1.67 -21.71 -1.86
C PRO A 219 -0.82 -22.10 -0.63
N LEU A 220 -0.91 -23.33 -0.14
CA LEU A 220 -0.22 -23.78 1.09
C LEU A 220 1.22 -24.20 0.81
N LEU A 221 2.10 -23.92 1.77
CA LEU A 221 3.46 -24.45 1.80
C LEU A 221 3.62 -25.58 2.83
N PRO A 222 4.70 -26.38 2.75
CA PRO A 222 4.97 -27.42 3.74
C PRO A 222 4.93 -26.89 5.19
N GLY A 223 4.18 -27.57 6.04
CA GLY A 223 3.98 -27.19 7.45
C GLY A 223 2.86 -26.18 7.70
N GLU A 224 2.11 -25.77 6.67
CA GLU A 224 0.91 -24.96 6.82
C GLU A 224 -0.36 -25.83 6.92
N THR A 225 -1.31 -25.41 7.76
CA THR A 225 -2.53 -26.18 8.04
C THR A 225 -3.68 -25.75 7.13
N ALA A 226 -4.21 -26.69 6.34
CA ALA A 226 -5.37 -26.45 5.47
C ALA A 226 -6.61 -26.02 6.25
N GLU A 227 -6.86 -26.60 7.43
CA GLU A 227 -8.01 -26.27 8.29
C GLU A 227 -8.03 -24.79 8.72
N GLN A 228 -6.86 -24.21 9.02
CA GLN A 228 -6.73 -22.80 9.39
C GLN A 228 -7.06 -21.90 8.21
N TYR A 229 -6.59 -22.25 7.02
CA TYR A 229 -6.89 -21.52 5.79
C TYR A 229 -8.39 -21.61 5.47
N ASP A 230 -8.98 -22.79 5.55
CA ASP A 230 -10.41 -23.00 5.28
C ASP A 230 -11.31 -22.28 6.28
N THR A 231 -10.89 -22.23 7.55
CA THR A 231 -11.61 -21.47 8.58
C THR A 231 -11.57 -19.97 8.28
N LEU A 232 -10.42 -19.45 7.83
CA LEU A 232 -10.29 -18.05 7.41
C LEU A 232 -11.19 -17.76 6.19
N LEU A 233 -11.13 -18.62 5.17
CA LEU A 233 -11.94 -18.49 3.96
C LEU A 233 -13.44 -18.50 4.28
N ARG A 234 -13.92 -19.48 5.05
CA ARG A 234 -15.33 -19.57 5.46
C ARG A 234 -15.77 -18.36 6.26
N THR A 235 -14.92 -17.84 7.14
CA THR A 235 -15.21 -16.63 7.92
C THR A 235 -15.39 -15.42 7.01
N PHE A 236 -14.49 -15.23 6.04
CA PHE A 236 -14.57 -14.11 5.09
C PHE A 236 -15.79 -14.22 4.17
N ILE A 237 -16.09 -15.41 3.68
CA ILE A 237 -17.28 -15.67 2.86
C ILE A 237 -18.55 -15.37 3.66
N GLY A 238 -18.63 -15.82 4.92
CA GLY A 238 -19.78 -15.57 5.79
C GLY A 238 -19.99 -14.08 6.13
N GLN A 239 -18.91 -13.30 6.21
CA GLN A 239 -18.96 -11.85 6.49
C GLN A 239 -19.25 -11.03 5.23
N VAL A 240 -18.54 -11.28 4.13
CA VAL A 240 -18.69 -10.50 2.90
C VAL A 240 -19.98 -10.87 2.18
N LYS A 241 -20.37 -12.16 2.20
CA LYS A 241 -21.51 -12.71 1.47
C LYS A 241 -21.47 -12.28 -0.01
N PRO A 242 -20.50 -12.79 -0.80
CA PRO A 242 -20.35 -12.37 -2.18
C PRO A 242 -21.63 -12.64 -2.97
N VAL A 243 -22.07 -11.67 -3.77
CA VAL A 243 -23.34 -11.74 -4.54
C VAL A 243 -23.13 -12.31 -5.94
N ASP A 244 -21.90 -12.25 -6.45
CA ASP A 244 -21.56 -12.78 -7.76
C ASP A 244 -20.14 -13.35 -7.82
N VAL A 245 -19.80 -13.92 -8.97
CA VAL A 245 -18.52 -14.57 -9.25
C VAL A 245 -17.33 -13.62 -9.05
N ILE A 246 -17.47 -12.33 -9.40
CA ILE A 246 -16.38 -11.36 -9.28
C ILE A 246 -16.09 -11.09 -7.80
N GLU A 247 -17.13 -10.90 -6.98
CA GLU A 247 -16.94 -10.72 -5.54
C GLU A 247 -16.35 -11.99 -4.88
N ALA A 248 -16.74 -13.18 -5.34
CA ALA A 248 -16.19 -14.43 -4.82
C ALA A 248 -14.68 -14.58 -5.14
N ILE A 249 -14.25 -14.23 -6.34
CA ILE A 249 -12.83 -14.19 -6.72
C ILE A 249 -12.08 -13.18 -5.83
N TRP A 250 -12.61 -11.98 -5.66
CA TRP A 250 -11.97 -10.98 -4.79
C TRP A 250 -11.89 -11.43 -3.33
N VAL A 251 -12.89 -12.15 -2.81
CA VAL A 251 -12.84 -12.75 -1.48
C VAL A 251 -11.71 -13.78 -1.38
N LYS A 252 -11.57 -14.65 -2.38
CA LYS A 252 -10.48 -15.63 -2.44
C LYS A 252 -9.11 -14.93 -2.46
N ASP A 253 -8.93 -13.95 -3.33
CA ASP A 253 -7.70 -13.16 -3.44
C ASP A 253 -7.37 -12.46 -2.11
N ILE A 254 -8.36 -11.88 -1.43
CA ILE A 254 -8.19 -11.25 -0.11
C ILE A 254 -7.65 -12.26 0.91
N VAL A 255 -8.22 -13.47 0.95
CA VAL A 255 -7.81 -14.53 1.88
C VAL A 255 -6.39 -15.00 1.56
N ASP A 256 -6.07 -15.19 0.28
CA ASP A 256 -4.72 -15.54 -0.17
C ASP A 256 -3.69 -14.47 0.23
N LEU A 257 -4.01 -13.19 0.01
CA LEU A 257 -3.14 -12.07 0.38
C LEU A 257 -2.92 -11.97 1.90
N ILE A 258 -3.95 -12.25 2.71
CA ILE A 258 -3.81 -12.33 4.18
C ILE A 258 -2.86 -13.48 4.54
N TRP A 259 -3.00 -14.63 3.87
CA TRP A 259 -2.17 -15.81 4.11
C TRP A 259 -0.71 -15.57 3.71
N GLU A 260 -0.47 -14.98 2.54
CA GLU A 260 0.85 -14.55 2.06
C GLU A 260 1.52 -13.58 3.05
N ALA A 261 0.78 -12.59 3.56
CA ALA A 261 1.30 -11.64 4.53
C ALA A 261 1.65 -12.31 5.87
N LYS A 262 0.79 -13.21 6.38
CA LYS A 262 1.06 -14.02 7.59
C LYS A 262 2.34 -14.84 7.42
N ARG A 263 2.51 -15.51 6.28
CA ARG A 263 3.70 -16.30 5.94
C ARG A 263 4.96 -15.44 5.91
N CYS A 264 4.92 -14.30 5.21
CA CYS A 264 6.05 -13.39 5.14
C CYS A 264 6.46 -12.88 6.53
N ARG A 265 5.50 -12.56 7.41
CA ARG A 265 5.76 -12.17 8.81
C ARG A 265 6.46 -13.29 9.60
N ARG A 266 6.08 -14.55 9.37
CA ARG A 266 6.76 -15.71 9.98
C ARG A 266 8.19 -15.85 9.46
N TRP A 267 8.40 -15.78 8.14
CA TRP A 267 9.72 -15.87 7.52
C TRP A 267 10.68 -14.79 7.99
N ARG A 268 10.20 -13.55 8.16
CA ARG A 268 10.99 -12.46 8.77
C ARG A 268 11.57 -12.88 10.13
N GLY A 269 10.75 -13.48 10.99
CA GLY A 269 11.19 -13.97 12.30
C GLY A 269 12.20 -15.12 12.19
N GLN A 270 11.98 -16.05 11.26
CA GLN A 270 12.89 -17.19 11.04
C GLN A 270 14.26 -16.77 10.50
N ILE A 271 14.29 -15.84 9.54
CA ILE A 271 15.55 -15.29 8.99
C ILE A 271 16.34 -14.60 10.10
N LEU A 272 15.68 -13.80 10.92
CA LEU A 272 16.33 -13.15 12.05
C LEU A 272 16.86 -14.17 13.06
N ALA A 273 16.07 -15.19 13.40
CA ALA A 273 16.49 -16.26 14.31
C ALA A 273 17.72 -17.02 13.78
N GLN A 274 17.72 -17.39 12.51
CA GLN A 274 18.85 -18.08 11.87
C GLN A 274 20.11 -17.20 11.82
N ALA A 275 19.95 -15.89 11.62
CA ALA A 275 21.07 -14.96 11.58
C ALA A 275 21.74 -14.71 12.95
N ARG A 276 21.10 -15.10 14.06
CA ARG A 276 21.67 -14.94 15.41
C ARG A 276 22.95 -15.72 15.61
N LEU A 277 23.11 -16.89 14.97
CA LEU A 277 24.35 -17.68 15.06
C LEU A 277 25.51 -16.87 14.46
N GLN A 278 25.36 -16.44 13.22
CA GLN A 278 26.37 -15.64 12.54
C GLN A 278 26.69 -14.35 13.31
N ALA A 279 25.66 -13.69 13.87
CA ALA A 279 25.85 -12.48 14.64
C ALA A 279 26.61 -12.71 15.95
N ALA A 280 26.25 -13.75 16.71
CA ALA A 280 26.94 -14.10 17.95
C ALA A 280 28.42 -14.41 17.69
N THR A 281 28.70 -15.26 16.69
CA THR A 281 30.07 -15.60 16.26
C THR A 281 30.87 -14.34 15.94
N ALA A 282 30.32 -13.44 15.12
CA ALA A 282 31.02 -12.23 14.70
C ALA A 282 31.35 -11.27 15.86
N LEU A 283 30.51 -11.23 16.90
CA LEU A 283 30.71 -10.34 18.05
C LEU A 283 31.73 -10.89 19.05
N ILE A 284 31.78 -12.21 19.25
CA ILE A 284 32.70 -12.83 20.22
C ILE A 284 34.09 -13.12 19.64
N LEU A 285 34.19 -13.38 18.33
CA LEU A 285 35.43 -13.77 17.67
C LEU A 285 36.61 -12.82 17.95
N PRO A 286 36.48 -11.48 17.86
CA PRO A 286 37.62 -10.60 18.10
C PRO A 286 38.12 -10.61 19.56
N VAL A 287 37.26 -10.98 20.52
CA VAL A 287 37.67 -11.13 21.92
C VAL A 287 38.46 -12.42 22.12
N LEU A 288 38.04 -13.49 21.44
CA LEU A 288 38.75 -14.77 21.45
C LEU A 288 40.13 -14.62 20.80
N GLU A 289 40.22 -13.93 19.66
CA GLU A 289 41.49 -13.59 19.00
C GLU A 289 42.42 -12.80 19.91
N ALA A 290 41.88 -11.80 20.62
CA ALA A 290 42.67 -10.99 21.56
C ALA A 290 43.12 -11.75 22.82
N ARG A 291 42.29 -12.67 23.36
CA ARG A 291 42.61 -13.46 24.56
C ARG A 291 43.58 -14.61 24.26
N ASN A 292 43.39 -15.28 23.13
CA ASN A 292 44.15 -16.45 22.72
C ASN A 292 45.22 -16.08 21.69
N HIS A 293 45.94 -14.97 21.89
CA HIS A 293 46.99 -14.47 20.99
C HIS A 293 48.23 -15.40 20.98
N ASN A 294 48.03 -16.68 20.67
CA ASN A 294 49.04 -17.67 20.36
C ASN A 294 49.28 -17.60 18.85
N ALA A 295 50.48 -17.18 18.45
CA ALA A 295 50.89 -17.08 17.04
C ALA A 295 50.80 -18.41 16.26
N PHE A 296 50.62 -19.53 16.97
CA PHE A 296 50.52 -20.88 16.40
C PHE A 296 49.09 -21.39 16.21
N LYS A 297 48.06 -20.68 16.70
CA LYS A 297 46.67 -21.13 16.56
C LYS A 297 46.06 -20.54 15.28
N PRO A 298 45.76 -21.36 14.25
CA PRO A 298 45.27 -20.85 12.99
C PRO A 298 43.85 -20.25 13.11
N ASP A 299 43.56 -19.20 12.34
CA ASP A 299 42.30 -18.44 12.38
C ASP A 299 41.04 -19.30 12.28
N PHE A 300 41.08 -20.37 11.48
CA PHE A 300 39.92 -21.25 11.29
C PHE A 300 39.53 -22.01 12.57
N GLU A 301 40.48 -22.32 13.45
CA GLU A 301 40.20 -22.98 14.73
C GLU A 301 39.51 -22.03 15.70
N GLN A 302 39.93 -20.77 15.73
CA GLN A 302 39.33 -19.73 16.58
C GLN A 302 37.91 -19.41 16.13
N ARG A 303 37.68 -19.36 14.81
CA ARG A 303 36.34 -19.22 14.25
C ARG A 303 35.44 -20.41 14.61
N ARG A 304 35.94 -21.64 14.50
CA ARG A 304 35.19 -22.85 14.86
C ARG A 304 34.84 -22.87 16.36
N GLU A 305 35.76 -22.44 17.22
CA GLU A 305 35.52 -22.30 18.65
C GLU A 305 34.42 -21.25 18.93
N ALA A 306 34.48 -20.09 18.26
CA ALA A 306 33.44 -19.06 18.35
C ALA A 306 32.07 -19.60 17.87
N GLU A 307 32.02 -20.29 16.74
CA GLU A 307 30.79 -20.89 16.23
C GLU A 307 30.21 -21.93 17.19
N SER A 308 31.06 -22.76 17.82
CA SER A 308 30.63 -23.75 18.82
C SER A 308 30.04 -23.09 20.07
N LEU A 309 30.68 -22.04 20.59
CA LEU A 309 30.18 -21.28 21.75
C LEU A 309 28.86 -20.58 21.42
N ALA A 310 28.78 -19.93 20.26
CA ALA A 310 27.58 -19.25 19.80
C ALA A 310 26.41 -20.23 19.60
N LEU A 311 26.66 -21.42 19.04
CA LEU A 311 25.64 -22.45 18.88
C LEU A 311 25.15 -22.97 20.24
N GLY A 312 26.06 -23.32 21.14
CA GLY A 312 25.70 -23.77 22.48
C GLY A 312 24.93 -22.71 23.29
N TRP A 313 25.26 -21.42 23.12
CA TRP A 313 24.49 -20.32 23.69
C TRP A 313 23.06 -20.24 23.11
N LEU A 314 22.88 -20.46 21.81
CA LEU A 314 21.55 -20.46 21.18
C LEU A 314 20.70 -21.66 21.60
N ASP A 315 21.31 -22.82 21.80
CA ASP A 315 20.65 -24.03 22.28
C ASP A 315 20.32 -23.96 23.78
N GLY A 316 20.85 -22.96 24.50
CA GLY A 316 20.59 -22.73 25.92
C GLY A 316 21.48 -23.54 26.85
N ASN A 317 22.63 -24.04 26.38
CA ASN A 317 23.58 -24.75 27.22
C ASN A 317 24.20 -23.80 28.24
N ALA A 318 24.16 -24.18 29.51
CA ALA A 318 24.52 -23.29 30.62
C ALA A 318 25.99 -22.82 30.57
N ASN A 319 26.92 -23.72 30.24
CA ASN A 319 28.35 -23.42 30.23
C ASN A 319 28.71 -22.46 29.09
N GLU A 320 28.22 -22.75 27.89
CA GLU A 320 28.44 -21.94 26.68
C GLU A 320 27.72 -20.61 26.78
N ALA A 321 26.57 -20.55 27.47
CA ALA A 321 25.87 -19.30 27.72
C ALA A 321 26.63 -18.38 28.68
N LEU A 322 27.24 -18.94 29.74
CA LEU A 322 28.12 -18.19 30.63
C LEU A 322 29.36 -17.68 29.87
N ALA A 323 30.04 -18.56 29.13
CA ALA A 323 31.24 -18.20 28.37
C ALA A 323 30.97 -17.13 27.31
N THR A 324 29.91 -17.31 26.50
CA THR A 324 29.49 -16.32 25.49
C THR A 324 29.10 -15.00 26.15
N GLY A 325 28.40 -15.04 27.28
CA GLY A 325 28.03 -13.86 28.06
C GLY A 325 29.24 -13.07 28.58
N GLU A 326 30.29 -13.76 29.03
CA GLU A 326 31.54 -13.12 29.45
C GLU A 326 32.29 -12.47 28.28
N LEU A 327 32.35 -13.13 27.12
CA LEU A 327 32.98 -12.59 25.92
C LEU A 327 32.26 -11.34 25.41
N LEU A 328 30.92 -11.34 25.43
CA LEU A 328 30.13 -10.16 25.07
C LEU A 328 30.35 -9.01 26.08
N ARG A 329 30.33 -9.29 27.39
CA ARG A 329 30.57 -8.29 28.43
C ARG A 329 31.96 -7.66 28.36
N ALA A 330 32.98 -8.40 27.90
CA ALA A 330 34.31 -7.86 27.68
C ALA A 330 34.33 -6.72 26.64
N ARG A 331 33.31 -6.63 25.78
CA ARG A 331 33.10 -5.55 24.81
C ARG A 331 32.01 -4.56 25.23
N GLY A 332 31.45 -4.68 26.43
CA GLY A 332 30.28 -3.92 26.86
C GLY A 332 28.99 -4.28 26.12
N LEU A 333 28.93 -5.47 25.50
CA LEU A 333 27.78 -5.94 24.73
C LEU A 333 26.86 -6.83 25.58
N THR A 334 25.61 -6.89 25.14
CA THR A 334 24.53 -7.66 25.74
C THR A 334 23.94 -8.66 24.72
N PRO A 335 23.13 -9.64 25.17
CA PRO A 335 22.35 -10.50 24.27
C PRO A 335 21.45 -9.73 23.29
N ALA A 336 21.00 -8.53 23.64
CA ALA A 336 20.20 -7.69 22.76
C ALA A 336 21.01 -7.19 21.57
N ASP A 337 22.30 -6.90 21.76
CA ASP A 337 23.21 -6.47 20.70
C ASP A 337 23.46 -7.57 19.67
N VAL A 338 23.43 -8.85 20.08
CA VAL A 338 23.46 -9.98 19.14
C VAL A 338 22.23 -9.96 18.24
N THR A 339 21.05 -9.70 18.79
CA THR A 339 19.82 -9.60 18.00
C THR A 339 19.84 -8.39 17.07
N ALA A 340 20.34 -7.25 17.55
CA ALA A 340 20.49 -6.05 16.73
C ALA A 340 21.49 -6.27 15.58
N HIS A 341 22.60 -6.94 15.84
CA HIS A 341 23.58 -7.26 14.82
C HIS A 341 23.05 -8.30 13.82
N ALA A 342 22.29 -9.30 14.26
CA ALA A 342 21.58 -10.23 13.37
C ALA A 342 20.61 -9.50 12.44
N PHE A 343 19.90 -8.51 12.95
CA PHE A 343 19.02 -7.65 12.14
C PHE A 343 19.81 -6.84 11.13
N GLN A 344 20.94 -6.24 11.54
CA GLN A 344 21.82 -5.48 10.66
C GLN A 344 22.37 -6.34 9.51
N LEU A 345 22.81 -7.57 9.80
CA LEU A 345 23.31 -8.53 8.81
C LEU A 345 22.26 -8.91 7.77
N LYS A 346 20.98 -8.93 8.14
CA LYS A 346 19.85 -9.34 7.28
C LYS A 346 18.95 -8.19 6.85
N LEU A 347 19.38 -6.94 7.05
CA LEU A 347 18.57 -5.77 6.75
C LEU A 347 18.02 -5.76 5.31
N PRO A 348 18.81 -6.05 4.26
CA PRO A 348 18.29 -6.04 2.88
C PRO A 348 17.22 -7.10 2.63
N ASP A 349 17.35 -8.27 3.25
CA ASP A 349 16.39 -9.37 3.13
C ASP A 349 15.09 -9.06 3.88
N ILE A 350 15.21 -8.51 5.09
CA ILE A 350 14.07 -8.07 5.90
C ILE A 350 13.31 -6.95 5.17
N GLU A 351 14.00 -5.95 4.61
CA GLU A 351 13.37 -4.88 3.84
C GLU A 351 12.63 -5.41 2.59
N ARG A 352 13.15 -6.47 1.95
CA ARG A 352 12.46 -7.12 0.83
C ARG A 352 11.17 -7.79 1.30
N ILE A 353 11.20 -8.48 2.43
CA ILE A 353 10.02 -9.12 3.01
C ILE A 353 8.98 -8.09 3.47
N GLU A 354 9.40 -7.00 4.11
CA GLU A 354 8.49 -5.91 4.51
C GLU A 354 7.80 -5.30 3.29
N ARG A 355 8.50 -5.12 2.17
CA ARG A 355 7.89 -4.67 0.92
C ARG A 355 6.88 -5.66 0.37
N MET A 356 7.12 -6.97 0.49
CA MET A 356 6.16 -8.01 0.10
C MET A 356 4.91 -7.97 0.98
N ILE A 357 5.07 -7.83 2.30
CA ILE A 357 3.96 -7.69 3.26
C ILE A 357 3.13 -6.45 2.92
N ALA A 358 3.78 -5.29 2.77
CA ALA A 358 3.11 -4.03 2.44
C ALA A 358 2.36 -4.11 1.10
N SER A 359 2.94 -4.78 0.09
CA SER A 359 2.30 -5.02 -1.20
C SER A 359 1.06 -5.92 -1.07
N ALA A 360 1.12 -6.99 -0.27
CA ALA A 360 -0.02 -7.86 -0.03
C ALA A 360 -1.15 -7.13 0.73
N ASP A 361 -0.82 -6.43 1.81
CA ASP A 361 -1.77 -5.64 2.59
C ASP A 361 -2.42 -4.53 1.74
N HIS A 362 -1.65 -3.83 0.89
CA HIS A 362 -2.18 -2.81 -0.01
C HIS A 362 -3.16 -3.37 -1.05
N ARG A 363 -2.84 -4.53 -1.65
CA ARG A 363 -3.72 -5.21 -2.61
C ARG A 363 -5.02 -5.65 -1.93
N ARG A 364 -4.95 -6.21 -0.73
CA ARG A 364 -6.12 -6.60 0.08
C ARG A 364 -7.04 -5.40 0.33
N ASP A 365 -6.48 -4.31 0.83
CA ASP A 365 -7.25 -3.11 1.14
C ASP A 365 -7.88 -2.48 -0.11
N THR A 366 -7.21 -2.61 -1.25
CA THR A 366 -7.75 -2.17 -2.55
C THR A 366 -8.95 -3.01 -2.95
N LEU A 367 -8.85 -4.35 -2.88
CA LEU A 367 -9.96 -5.26 -3.22
C LEU A 367 -11.18 -5.05 -2.32
N LEU A 368 -10.97 -4.86 -1.01
CA LEU A 368 -12.06 -4.54 -0.08
C LEU A 368 -12.80 -3.26 -0.49
N ARG A 369 -12.06 -2.20 -0.86
CA ARG A 369 -12.67 -0.95 -1.34
C ARG A 369 -13.37 -1.12 -2.70
N GLU A 370 -12.93 -2.03 -3.56
CA GLU A 370 -13.61 -2.30 -4.84
C GLU A 370 -14.94 -3.03 -4.61
N ILE A 371 -15.00 -3.98 -3.67
CA ILE A 371 -16.26 -4.61 -3.23
C ILE A 371 -17.24 -3.55 -2.72
N GLU A 372 -16.80 -2.69 -1.80
CA GLU A 372 -17.64 -1.61 -1.25
C GLU A 372 -18.12 -0.66 -2.35
N ARG A 373 -17.24 -0.26 -3.27
CA ARG A 373 -17.59 0.64 -4.38
C ARG A 373 -18.59 0.03 -5.35
N LYS A 374 -18.42 -1.23 -5.72
CA LYS A 374 -19.35 -1.97 -6.58
C LYS A 374 -20.73 -2.07 -5.94
N ARG A 375 -20.81 -2.38 -4.65
CA ARG A 375 -22.09 -2.45 -3.93
C ARG A 375 -22.75 -1.07 -3.81
N ALA A 376 -21.96 -0.02 -3.60
CA ALA A 376 -22.47 1.35 -3.55
C ALA A 376 -23.05 1.80 -4.89
N SER A 377 -22.38 1.51 -6.02
CA SER A 377 -22.88 1.88 -7.35
C SER A 377 -24.16 1.15 -7.72
N VAL A 378 -24.24 -0.16 -7.46
CA VAL A 378 -25.48 -0.94 -7.66
C VAL A 378 -26.61 -0.40 -6.79
N SER A 379 -26.33 -0.09 -5.53
CA SER A 379 -27.33 0.50 -4.62
C SER A 379 -27.84 1.86 -5.12
N GLN A 380 -26.96 2.70 -5.68
CA GLN A 380 -27.34 3.99 -6.27
C GLN A 380 -28.22 3.82 -7.51
N LEU A 381 -27.86 2.89 -8.41
CA LEU A 381 -28.64 2.58 -9.60
C LEU A 381 -30.04 2.08 -9.24
N LEU A 382 -30.16 1.17 -8.27
CA LEU A 382 -31.45 0.67 -7.80
C LEU A 382 -32.33 1.80 -7.23
N ARG A 383 -31.75 2.73 -6.45
CA ARG A 383 -32.50 3.90 -5.94
C ARG A 383 -32.98 4.82 -7.06
N ALA A 384 -32.14 5.07 -8.07
CA ALA A 384 -32.53 5.89 -9.22
C ALA A 384 -33.67 5.25 -10.01
N ALA A 385 -33.56 3.95 -10.33
CA ALA A 385 -34.61 3.21 -11.03
C ALA A 385 -35.92 3.15 -10.24
N SER A 386 -35.86 2.97 -8.90
CA SER A 386 -37.06 3.03 -8.06
C SER A 386 -37.69 4.43 -8.03
N ALA A 387 -36.89 5.50 -8.02
CA ALA A 387 -37.41 6.87 -8.09
C ALA A 387 -38.12 7.14 -9.43
N ASP A 388 -37.53 6.71 -10.54
CA ASP A 388 -38.14 6.85 -11.88
C ASP A 388 -39.48 6.11 -11.98
N VAL A 389 -39.61 4.92 -11.40
CA VAL A 389 -40.87 4.15 -11.39
C VAL A 389 -41.95 4.86 -10.55
N ILE A 390 -41.58 5.43 -9.40
CA ILE A 390 -42.52 6.17 -8.53
C ILE A 390 -43.04 7.44 -9.24
N ASP A 391 -42.18 8.15 -9.95
CA ASP A 391 -42.58 9.36 -10.70
C ASP A 391 -43.51 9.03 -11.89
N VAL A 392 -43.32 7.87 -12.55
CA VAL A 392 -44.22 7.39 -13.60
C VAL A 392 -45.61 7.03 -13.02
N GLU A 393 -45.68 6.37 -11.87
CA GLU A 393 -46.97 6.06 -11.22
C GLU A 393 -47.71 7.31 -10.72
N ALA A 394 -46.98 8.34 -10.27
CA ALA A 394 -47.58 9.62 -9.86
C ALA A 394 -48.17 10.41 -11.04
N SER A 395 -47.53 10.35 -12.21
CA SER A 395 -48.00 11.03 -13.43
C SER A 395 -49.15 10.32 -14.16
N GLY A 396 -49.34 9.01 -13.93
CA GLY A 396 -50.42 8.22 -14.55
C GLY A 396 -51.81 8.35 -13.89
N ARG A 397 -51.93 9.12 -12.81
CA ARG A 397 -53.19 9.28 -12.04
C ARG A 397 -53.80 10.68 -12.24
N GLU A 398 -54.20 10.99 -13.47
CA GLU A 398 -55.08 12.15 -13.71
C GLU A 398 -56.45 11.90 -13.04
N PRO A 399 -56.95 12.82 -12.20
CA PRO A 399 -58.25 12.66 -11.57
C PRO A 399 -59.34 12.77 -12.65
N ARG A 400 -59.99 11.63 -12.97
CA ARG A 400 -61.24 11.61 -13.74
C ARG A 400 -62.23 12.58 -13.09
N ARG A 401 -62.47 13.72 -13.73
CA ARG A 401 -63.59 14.62 -13.37
C ARG A 401 -64.88 13.83 -13.55
N VAL A 402 -65.50 13.49 -12.43
CA VAL A 402 -66.87 12.98 -12.39
C VAL A 402 -67.78 14.16 -12.78
N THR A 403 -68.27 14.17 -14.00
CA THR A 403 -69.34 15.07 -14.44
C THR A 403 -70.66 14.51 -13.94
N SER A 404 -71.26 15.15 -12.94
CA SER A 404 -72.63 14.87 -12.50
C SER A 404 -73.63 15.25 -13.60
N PRO A 405 -74.68 14.45 -13.86
CA PRO A 405 -75.72 14.81 -14.80
C PRO A 405 -76.64 15.88 -14.18
N ARG A 406 -76.82 17.00 -14.87
CA ARG A 406 -77.83 18.00 -14.52
C ARG A 406 -79.19 17.48 -14.97
N ASN A 407 -80.07 17.25 -14.00
CA ASN A 407 -81.50 17.07 -14.21
C ASN A 407 -82.08 18.31 -14.90
N GLY A 408 -82.95 18.07 -15.89
CA GLY A 408 -83.86 19.08 -16.41
C GLY A 408 -84.97 19.39 -15.41
N HIS A 409 -85.40 20.65 -15.40
CA HIS A 409 -86.81 21.03 -15.22
C HIS A 409 -87.02 22.49 -15.62
N ASP A 410 -88.01 22.65 -16.51
CA ASP A 410 -89.07 23.65 -16.57
C ASP A 410 -88.85 25.10 -17.09
N VAL A 411 -89.78 25.39 -18.03
CA VAL A 411 -90.33 26.62 -18.61
C VAL A 411 -89.57 27.31 -19.74
#